data_AF-A0A2V9RG06-F1
#
_entry.id   AF-A0A2V9RG06-F1
#
_cell.length_a   1.000
_cell.length_b   1.000
_cell.length_c   1.000
_cell.angle_alpha   90.00
_cell.angle_beta   90.00
_cell.angle_gamma   90.00
#
_symmetry.space_group_name_H-M   'P 1'
#
loop_
_entity.id
_entity.type
_entity.pdbx_description
1 polymer ?
#
loop_
_entity_poly.entity_id
_entity_poly.type
_entity_poly.pdbx_seq_one_letter_code
_entity_poly.pdbx_strand_id
1 'polypeptide(L)' 'MPPGTQNAGRYHTHPNVPGYDHEHFSPANKRNARGEHVPSYIGTADRRFKRYNPSSPMGHRISVLGVTP' A
#
# COMPACT_ATOMS: atom_id res chain seq x y z
N MET A 1 -13.12 -15.99 3.44
CA MET A 1 -11.82 -16.39 4.02
C MET A 1 -12.07 -17.51 5.02
N PRO A 2 -11.14 -18.44 5.27
CA PRO A 2 -11.33 -19.53 6.23
C PRO A 2 -11.72 -19.02 7.64
N PRO A 3 -12.48 -19.78 8.45
CA PRO A 3 -12.79 -19.40 9.82
C PRO A 3 -11.53 -19.07 10.62
N GLY A 4 -11.57 -17.98 11.41
CA GLY A 4 -10.42 -17.51 12.20
C GLY A 4 -9.39 -16.67 11.44
N THR A 5 -9.61 -16.35 10.17
CA THR A 5 -8.71 -15.48 9.39
C THR A 5 -9.25 -14.06 9.27
N GLN A 6 -8.34 -13.08 9.20
CA GLN A 6 -8.66 -11.68 8.97
C GLN A 6 -7.89 -11.15 7.75
N ASN A 7 -8.46 -10.14 7.08
CA ASN A 7 -7.80 -9.48 5.97
C ASN A 7 -6.64 -8.64 6.52
N ALA A 8 -5.41 -9.07 6.27
CA ALA A 8 -4.21 -8.36 6.71
C ALA A 8 -3.90 -7.11 5.86
N GLY A 9 -4.62 -6.93 4.75
CA GLY A 9 -4.42 -5.83 3.81
C GLY A 9 -4.31 -6.31 2.37
N ARG A 10 -4.12 -5.34 1.47
CA ARG A 10 -3.94 -5.61 0.03
C ARG A 10 -2.56 -5.24 -0.43
N TYR A 11 -1.94 -6.11 -1.22
CA TYR A 11 -0.69 -5.85 -1.90
C TYR A 11 -0.90 -5.78 -3.40
N HIS A 12 -0.27 -4.81 -4.06
CA HIS A 12 -0.16 -4.73 -5.51
C HIS A 12 1.16 -4.04 -5.91
N THR A 13 1.52 -4.14 -7.19
CA THR A 13 2.74 -3.52 -7.74
C THR A 13 2.41 -2.33 -8.61
N HIS A 14 3.28 -1.32 -8.62
CA HIS A 14 3.19 -0.22 -9.57
C HIS A 14 4.15 -0.47 -10.74
N PRO A 15 3.67 -0.45 -12.00
CA PRO A 15 4.53 -0.70 -13.15
C PRO A 15 5.40 0.52 -13.47
N ASN A 16 6.59 0.28 -14.03
CA ASN A 16 7.48 1.34 -14.52
C ASN A 16 7.05 1.81 -15.91
N VAL A 17 6.02 2.66 -15.98
CA VAL A 17 5.48 3.21 -17.22
C VAL A 17 5.68 4.73 -17.25
N PRO A 18 6.18 5.32 -18.37
CA PRO A 18 6.32 6.77 -18.49
C PRO A 18 5.00 7.51 -18.22
N GLY A 19 5.07 8.59 -17.44
CA GLY A 19 3.90 9.40 -17.07
C GLY A 19 3.03 8.82 -15.94
N TYR A 20 3.37 7.65 -15.41
CA TYR A 20 2.68 7.03 -14.27
C TYR A 20 3.46 7.21 -12.96
N ASP A 21 2.75 7.58 -11.88
CA ASP A 21 3.34 7.62 -10.54
C ASP A 21 3.53 6.21 -9.98
N HIS A 22 4.74 5.70 -10.15
CA HIS A 22 5.12 4.36 -9.72
C HIS A 22 5.64 4.31 -8.29
N GLU A 23 5.81 5.45 -7.62
CA GLU A 23 6.43 5.52 -6.28
C GLU A 23 5.43 5.79 -5.15
N HIS A 24 4.26 6.35 -5.43
CA HIS A 24 3.32 6.75 -4.38
C HIS A 24 1.99 6.02 -4.43
N PHE A 25 1.36 5.89 -3.26
CA PHE A 25 -0.02 5.43 -3.17
C PHE A 25 -0.95 6.40 -3.89
N SER A 26 -1.69 5.91 -4.88
CA SER A 26 -2.72 6.69 -5.57
C SER A 26 -3.85 7.07 -4.61
N PRO A 27 -4.64 8.12 -4.94
CA PRO A 27 -5.85 8.44 -4.19
C PRO A 27 -6.81 7.26 -4.05
N ALA A 28 -6.91 6.41 -5.09
CA ALA A 28 -7.73 5.20 -5.08
C ALA A 28 -7.23 4.17 -4.07
N ASN A 29 -5.92 3.91 -4.00
CA ASN A 29 -5.35 2.99 -3.00
C ASN A 29 -5.68 3.45 -1.58
N LYS A 30 -5.48 4.76 -1.31
CA LYS A 30 -5.76 5.35 0.00
C LYS A 30 -7.24 5.30 0.35
N ARG A 31 -8.14 5.54 -0.61
CA ARG A 31 -9.60 5.46 -0.43
C ARG A 31 -10.04 4.03 -0.11
N ASN A 32 -9.56 3.04 -0.86
CA ASN A 32 -9.95 1.65 -0.66
C ASN A 32 -9.47 1.11 0.69
N ALA A 33 -8.22 1.38 1.07
CA ALA A 33 -7.69 1.03 2.39
C ALA A 33 -8.51 1.64 3.53
N ARG A 34 -8.92 2.91 3.41
CA ARG A 34 -9.81 3.55 4.39
C ARG A 34 -11.20 2.90 4.44
N GLY A 35 -11.82 2.63 3.29
CA GLY A 35 -13.15 2.01 3.24
C GLY A 35 -13.17 0.62 3.87
N GLU A 36 -12.09 -0.14 3.71
CA GLU A 36 -11.96 -1.51 4.22
C GLU A 36 -11.34 -1.60 5.62
N HIS A 37 -10.87 -0.49 6.17
CA HIS A 37 -10.16 -0.44 7.46
C HIS A 37 -8.95 -1.40 7.53
N VAL A 38 -8.26 -1.61 6.40
CA VAL A 38 -7.08 -2.46 6.32
C VAL A 38 -5.90 -1.71 5.68
N PRO A 39 -4.65 -2.09 5.98
CA PRO A 39 -3.50 -1.52 5.31
C PRO A 39 -3.46 -1.83 3.81
N SER A 40 -2.83 -0.95 3.03
CA SER A 40 -2.45 -1.18 1.64
C SER A 40 -0.94 -1.20 1.53
N TYR A 41 -0.42 -2.10 0.71
CA TYR A 41 0.99 -2.33 0.49
C TYR A 41 1.30 -2.18 -1.01
N ILE A 42 2.41 -1.52 -1.33
CA ILE A 42 2.88 -1.41 -2.72
C ILE A 42 4.33 -1.83 -2.85
N GLY A 43 4.62 -2.58 -3.92
CA GLY A 43 5.96 -2.67 -4.50
C GLY A 43 6.10 -1.61 -5.59
N THR A 44 7.13 -0.78 -5.51
CA THR A 44 7.37 0.32 -6.45
C THR A 44 8.42 -0.04 -7.49
N ALA A 45 8.51 0.74 -8.57
CA ALA A 45 9.48 0.51 -9.63
C ALA A 45 10.94 0.74 -9.16
N ASP A 46 11.17 1.65 -8.19
CA ASP A 46 12.47 1.84 -7.54
C ASP A 46 12.80 0.75 -6.50
N ARG A 47 12.14 -0.41 -6.61
CA ARG A 47 12.32 -1.56 -5.74
C ARG A 47 12.05 -1.24 -4.27
N ARG A 48 11.10 -0.36 -3.95
CA ARG A 48 10.72 -0.10 -2.56
C ARG A 48 9.45 -0.86 -2.20
N PHE A 49 9.43 -1.41 -0.99
CA PHE A 49 8.22 -1.93 -0.37
C PHE A 49 7.66 -0.87 0.58
N LYS A 50 6.45 -0.38 0.34
CA LYS A 50 5.80 0.67 1.14
C LYS A 50 4.47 0.20 1.68
N ARG A 51 4.07 0.73 2.85
CA ARG A 51 2.77 0.50 3.48
C ARG A 51 2.04 1.81 3.70
N TYR A 52 0.74 1.82 3.41
CA TYR A 52 -0.24 2.82 3.83
C TYR A 52 -1.15 2.20 4.90
N ASN A 53 -1.10 2.71 6.13
CA ASN A 53 -1.99 2.31 7.22
C ASN A 53 -3.04 3.41 7.49
N PRO A 54 -4.33 3.20 7.16
CA PRO A 54 -5.37 4.22 7.37
C PRO A 54 -5.63 4.53 8.85
N SER A 55 -5.36 3.59 9.74
CA SER A 55 -5.59 3.69 11.19
C SER A 55 -4.45 4.42 11.93
N SER A 56 -3.32 4.67 11.27
CA SER A 56 -2.23 5.46 11.85
C SER A 56 -2.56 6.97 11.83
N PRO A 57 -1.97 7.76 12.75
CA PRO A 57 -2.07 9.21 12.71
C PRO A 57 -1.58 9.77 11.37
N MET A 58 -2.13 10.91 10.94
CA MET A 58 -2.02 11.38 9.55
C MET A 58 -0.57 11.46 9.02
N GLY A 59 0.37 11.93 9.85
CA GLY A 59 1.81 12.02 9.50
C GLY A 59 2.57 10.69 9.48
N HIS A 60 1.97 9.60 9.99
CA HIS A 60 2.60 8.28 10.12
C HIS A 60 1.91 7.21 9.26
N ARG A 61 1.00 7.61 8.37
CA ARG A 61 0.22 6.67 7.55
C ARG A 61 1.06 5.95 6.50
N ILE A 62 2.18 6.52 6.05
CA ILE A 62 3.04 5.91 5.03
C ILE A 62 4.36 5.51 5.68
N SER A 63 4.81 4.29 5.40
CA SER A 63 6.13 3.80 5.84
C SER A 63 6.81 3.05 4.70
N VAL A 64 8.13 3.23 4.55
CA VAL A 64 8.97 2.35 3.74
C VAL A 64 9.36 1.17 4.63
N LEU A 65 9.05 -0.04 4.19
CA LEU A 65 9.26 -1.27 4.95
C LEU A 65 10.52 -2.03 4.51
N GLY A 66 11.06 -1.72 3.32
CA GLY A 66 12.28 -2.32 2.81
C GLY A 66 12.43 -2.13 1.32
N VAL A 67 13.33 -2.93 0.75
CA VAL A 67 13.52 -3.07 -0.71
C VAL A 67 12.89 -4.37 -1.19
N THR A 68 12.23 -4.34 -2.34
CA THR A 68 11.78 -5.56 -3.03
C THR A 68 12.95 -6.13 -3.84
N PRO A 69 13.06 -7.48 -3.97
CA PRO A 69 14.10 -8.13 -4.78
C PRO A 69 14.16 -7.61 -6.22
#